data_AF-A0A1Y3MSC9-F1
#
_entry.id   AF-A0A1Y3MSC9-F1
#
_cell.length_a   1.000
_cell.length_b   1.000
_cell.length_c   1.000
_cell.angle_alpha   90.00
_cell.angle_beta   90.00
_cell.angle_gamma   90.00
#
_symmetry.space_group_name_H-M   'P 1'
#
loop_
_entity.id
_entity.type
_entity.pdbx_description
1 polymer ?
#
loop_
_entity_poly.entity_id
_entity_poly.type
_entity_poly.pdbx_seq_one_letter_code
_entity_poly.pdbx_strand_id
1 'polypeptide(L)'
;TDPRNRDFSLTNIFYMMNILHDIYFNLGFDEKAGNFQNINYSNEGKGQDPVFIDYIKRWYTKGLSFTTPEDGQHPFLYMYNLNFATHNHGLIHEYTHGVVGRYLWRVKLHECFNKREASSINEGFSEFFASSLTFHE
;
A
#
# COMPACT_ATOMS: atom_id res chain seq x y z
N THR A 1 -7.78 18.90 -15.01
CA THR A 1 -6.85 19.12 -13.87
C THR A 1 -5.69 19.93 -14.40
N ASP A 2 -5.23 20.94 -13.66
CA ASP A 2 -4.01 21.71 -14.00
C ASP A 2 -2.84 20.73 -14.14
N PRO A 3 -2.08 20.72 -15.26
CA PRO A 3 -0.94 19.82 -15.45
C PRO A 3 0.07 19.85 -14.31
N ARG A 4 0.30 21.02 -13.69
CA ARG A 4 1.25 21.16 -12.57
C ARG A 4 0.77 20.42 -11.31
N ASN A 5 -0.53 20.45 -11.04
CA ASN A 5 -1.10 19.71 -9.93
C ASN A 5 -1.00 18.19 -10.17
N ARG A 6 -1.04 17.76 -11.43
CA ARG A 6 -0.85 16.35 -11.76
C ARG A 6 0.57 15.87 -11.51
N ASP A 7 1.56 16.63 -11.98
CA ASP A 7 2.97 16.23 -11.82
C ASP A 7 3.38 16.25 -10.34
N PHE A 8 2.91 17.23 -9.58
CA PHE A 8 3.09 17.27 -8.13
C PHE A 8 2.48 16.05 -7.44
N SER A 9 1.21 15.74 -7.74
CA SER A 9 0.53 14.56 -7.18
C SER A 9 1.24 13.25 -7.50
N LEU A 10 1.66 13.05 -8.76
CA LEU A 10 2.41 11.85 -9.16
C LEU A 10 3.76 11.75 -8.44
N THR A 11 4.45 12.88 -8.30
CA THR A 11 5.73 12.95 -7.57
C THR A 11 5.54 12.57 -6.11
N ASN A 12 4.51 13.10 -5.44
CA ASN A 12 4.25 12.78 -4.04
C ASN A 12 3.90 11.30 -3.85
N ILE A 13 3.05 10.72 -4.71
CA ILE A 13 2.72 9.30 -4.62
C ILE A 13 3.97 8.45 -4.83
N PHE A 14 4.77 8.75 -5.87
CA PHE A 14 6.01 8.02 -6.13
C PHE A 14 6.96 8.08 -4.93
N TYR A 15 7.16 9.28 -4.36
CA TYR A 15 7.97 9.47 -3.17
C TYR A 15 7.44 8.65 -1.99
N MET A 16 6.14 8.76 -1.68
CA MET A 16 5.53 8.06 -0.55
C MET A 16 5.60 6.54 -0.70
N MET A 17 5.34 5.98 -1.89
CA MET A 17 5.41 4.54 -2.11
C MET A 17 6.82 3.99 -1.90
N ASN A 18 7.85 4.70 -2.37
CA ASN A 18 9.24 4.27 -2.19
C ASN A 18 9.73 4.46 -0.74
N ILE A 19 9.37 5.56 -0.08
CA ILE A 19 9.68 5.75 1.34
C ILE A 19 9.00 4.68 2.20
N LEU A 20 7.74 4.35 1.92
CA LEU A 20 7.04 3.31 2.64
C LEU A 20 7.65 1.94 2.38
N HIS A 21 8.04 1.62 1.14
CA HIS A 21 8.81 0.43 0.83
C HIS A 21 10.03 0.30 1.75
N ASP A 22 10.85 1.35 1.85
CA ASP A 22 12.08 1.31 2.63
C ASP A 22 11.84 1.28 4.15
N ILE A 23 10.83 2.01 4.64
CA ILE A 23 10.43 1.97 6.05
C ILE A 23 9.98 0.55 6.43
N TYR A 24 9.05 -0.04 5.68
CA TYR A 24 8.55 -1.38 5.97
C TYR A 24 9.62 -2.44 5.77
N PHE A 25 10.51 -2.29 4.80
CA PHE A 25 11.68 -3.15 4.64
C PHE A 25 12.52 -3.20 5.93
N ASN A 26 12.84 -2.03 6.49
CA ASN A 26 13.58 -1.93 7.75
C ASN A 26 12.81 -2.47 8.97
N LEU A 27 11.48 -2.53 8.89
CA LEU A 27 10.62 -3.17 9.89
C LEU A 27 10.47 -4.69 9.67
N GLY A 28 11.15 -5.27 8.69
CA GLY A 28 11.15 -6.72 8.41
C GLY A 28 10.16 -7.17 7.33
N PHE A 29 9.59 -6.24 6.56
CA PHE A 29 8.88 -6.54 5.32
C PHE A 29 9.86 -6.54 4.14
N ASP A 30 10.79 -7.49 4.19
CA ASP A 30 11.82 -7.72 3.17
C ASP A 30 11.32 -8.63 2.03
N GLU A 31 12.23 -8.99 1.12
CA GLU A 31 11.97 -9.86 -0.02
C GLU A 31 11.40 -11.23 0.40
N LYS A 32 12.00 -11.84 1.43
CA LYS A 32 11.49 -13.08 2.01
C LYS A 32 10.08 -12.91 2.55
N ALA A 33 9.78 -11.72 3.08
CA ALA A 33 8.48 -11.32 3.56
C ALA A 33 7.44 -11.02 2.48
N GLY A 34 7.83 -11.11 1.21
CA GLY A 34 6.95 -10.88 0.07
C GLY A 34 6.63 -9.39 -0.06
N ASN A 35 7.65 -8.54 0.02
CA ASN A 35 7.52 -7.12 -0.26
C ASN A 35 7.20 -6.82 -1.73
N PHE A 36 7.01 -5.55 -2.06
CA PHE A 36 6.56 -5.14 -3.39
C PHE A 36 7.74 -4.61 -4.22
N GLN A 37 8.32 -5.45 -5.08
CA GLN A 37 9.47 -5.03 -5.88
C GLN A 37 9.63 -5.81 -7.19
N ASN A 38 10.14 -5.12 -8.20
CA ASN A 38 10.28 -5.75 -9.52
C ASN A 38 11.41 -6.80 -9.57
N ILE A 39 12.55 -6.51 -8.95
CA ILE A 39 13.74 -7.39 -8.96
C ILE A 39 14.00 -7.81 -7.53
N ASN A 40 14.09 -9.11 -7.26
CA ASN A 40 14.44 -9.67 -5.95
C ASN A 40 15.94 -9.99 -5.90
N TYR A 41 16.70 -9.31 -5.04
CA TYR A 41 18.16 -9.36 -5.01
C TYR A 41 18.71 -10.50 -4.13
N SER A 42 18.01 -10.86 -3.06
CA SER A 42 18.39 -11.98 -2.17
C SER A 42 18.02 -13.34 -2.76
N ASN A 43 17.11 -13.38 -3.73
CA ASN A 43 16.42 -14.58 -4.22
C ASN A 43 15.55 -15.27 -3.16
N GLU A 44 15.21 -14.59 -2.07
CA GLU A 44 14.23 -15.05 -1.09
C GLU A 44 12.88 -14.39 -1.39
N GLY A 45 11.83 -15.18 -1.67
CA GLY A 45 10.54 -14.65 -2.12
C GLY A 45 10.41 -14.58 -3.65
N LYS A 46 9.40 -13.87 -4.15
CA LYS A 46 9.22 -13.59 -5.57
C LYS A 46 9.51 -12.12 -5.87
N GLY A 47 9.53 -11.77 -7.16
CA GLY A 47 9.59 -10.38 -7.62
C GLY A 47 8.55 -10.19 -8.72
N GLN A 48 8.73 -9.18 -9.58
CA GLN A 48 7.77 -8.78 -10.62
C GLN A 48 6.42 -8.30 -10.06
N ASP A 49 6.42 -7.80 -8.84
CA ASP A 49 5.22 -7.32 -8.16
C ASP A 49 5.35 -5.89 -7.59
N PRO A 50 5.83 -4.92 -8.39
CA PRO A 50 5.82 -3.53 -7.97
C PRO A 50 4.40 -3.02 -7.77
N VAL A 51 4.21 -2.04 -6.88
CA VAL A 51 2.92 -1.38 -6.70
C VAL A 51 2.56 -0.58 -7.95
N PHE A 52 1.42 -0.91 -8.57
CA PHE A 52 0.83 -0.13 -9.65
C PHE A 52 -0.17 0.87 -9.10
N ILE A 53 -0.23 2.05 -9.73
CA ILE A 53 -1.15 3.12 -9.34
C ILE A 53 -2.17 3.27 -10.45
N ASP A 54 -3.43 3.05 -10.12
CA ASP A 54 -4.54 3.28 -11.04
C ASP A 54 -5.39 4.45 -10.54
N TYR A 55 -5.43 5.52 -11.33
CA TYR A 55 -6.30 6.66 -11.05
C TYR A 55 -7.63 6.45 -11.80
N ILE A 56 -8.64 5.93 -11.10
CA ILE A 56 -9.94 5.71 -11.71
C ILE A 56 -10.86 6.88 -11.38
N LYS A 57 -11.25 7.66 -12.39
CA LYS A 57 -12.33 8.65 -12.26
C LYS A 57 -13.70 7.96 -12.22
N ARG A 58 -14.02 7.25 -11.13
CA ARG A 58 -15.33 6.64 -10.88
C ARG A 58 -16.11 7.45 -9.85
N TRP A 59 -17.38 7.74 -10.16
CA TRP A 59 -18.23 8.68 -9.43
C TRP A 59 -18.80 8.16 -8.09
N TYR A 60 -18.56 6.88 -7.74
CA TYR A 60 -19.32 6.19 -6.68
C TYR A 60 -18.49 5.69 -5.50
N THR A 61 -17.16 5.82 -5.54
CA THR A 61 -16.24 5.42 -4.47
C THR A 61 -15.41 6.63 -4.06
N LYS A 62 -15.50 7.01 -2.78
CA LYS A 62 -14.80 8.17 -2.22
C LYS A 62 -13.57 7.67 -1.46
N GLY A 63 -12.37 7.76 -2.01
CA GLY A 63 -11.15 7.51 -1.23
C GLY A 63 -9.95 6.95 -1.99
N LEU A 64 -9.21 6.11 -1.27
CA LEU A 64 -8.13 5.28 -1.74
C LEU A 64 -8.50 3.81 -1.49
N SER A 65 -7.81 2.88 -2.14
CA SER A 65 -7.94 1.44 -1.85
C SER A 65 -6.71 0.69 -2.35
N PHE A 66 -6.24 -0.29 -1.61
CA PHE A 66 -5.12 -1.16 -2.00
C PHE A 66 -5.57 -2.60 -2.23
N THR A 67 -5.19 -3.21 -3.36
CA THR A 67 -5.32 -4.66 -3.54
C THR A 67 -4.05 -5.38 -3.15
N THR A 68 -4.21 -6.51 -2.47
CA THR A 68 -3.06 -7.32 -2.02
C THR A 68 -3.17 -8.73 -2.58
N PRO A 69 -2.68 -9.00 -3.79
CA PRO A 69 -2.56 -10.36 -4.29
C PRO A 69 -1.37 -11.08 -3.63
N GLU A 70 -1.23 -12.38 -3.92
CA GLU A 70 -0.09 -13.18 -3.45
C GLU A 70 1.26 -12.63 -3.96
N ASP A 71 2.34 -13.10 -3.32
CA ASP A 71 3.71 -12.76 -3.70
C ASP A 71 4.00 -13.10 -5.17
N GLY A 72 4.66 -12.18 -5.88
CA GLY A 72 4.92 -12.23 -7.32
C GLY A 72 3.77 -11.77 -8.22
N GLN A 73 2.68 -11.24 -7.65
CA GLN A 73 1.64 -10.55 -8.41
C GLN A 73 1.57 -9.09 -7.97
N HIS A 74 1.52 -8.16 -8.94
CA HIS A 74 1.54 -6.72 -8.64
C HIS A 74 0.24 -6.25 -7.94
N PRO A 75 0.34 -5.56 -6.80
CA PRO A 75 -0.81 -4.91 -6.18
C PRO A 75 -1.19 -3.62 -6.93
N PHE A 76 -2.41 -3.14 -6.70
CA PHE A 76 -2.88 -1.85 -7.20
C PHE A 76 -3.26 -0.94 -6.04
N LEU A 77 -2.68 0.26 -6.02
CA LEU A 77 -3.22 1.41 -5.31
C LEU A 77 -4.21 2.12 -6.22
N TYR A 78 -5.49 1.98 -5.90
CA TYR A 78 -6.57 2.70 -6.56
C TYR A 78 -6.78 4.07 -5.92
N MET A 79 -6.78 5.10 -6.76
CA MET A 79 -7.04 6.47 -6.35
C MET A 79 -8.21 7.05 -7.14
N TYR A 80 -9.29 7.40 -6.44
CA TYR A 80 -10.49 7.89 -7.11
C TYR A 80 -10.43 9.37 -7.49
N ASN A 81 -9.63 10.14 -6.75
CA ASN A 81 -9.40 11.55 -7.01
C ASN A 81 -7.94 11.90 -6.72
N LEU A 82 -7.30 12.61 -7.64
CA LEU A 82 -5.90 13.03 -7.52
C LEU A 82 -5.65 13.94 -6.30
N ASN A 83 -6.70 14.52 -5.72
CA ASN A 83 -6.60 15.25 -4.44
C ASN A 83 -6.17 14.35 -3.27
N PHE A 84 -6.36 13.03 -3.36
CA PHE A 84 -5.87 12.09 -2.34
C PHE A 84 -4.36 11.83 -2.46
N ALA A 85 -3.73 12.25 -3.56
CA ALA A 85 -2.29 12.09 -3.76
C ALA A 85 -1.45 12.79 -2.71
N THR A 86 -1.98 13.81 -2.02
CA THR A 86 -1.30 14.55 -0.95
C THR A 86 -1.79 14.13 0.44
N HIS A 87 -2.68 13.13 0.51
CA HIS A 87 -3.24 12.64 1.76
C HIS A 87 -2.34 11.53 2.31
N ASN A 88 -1.15 11.90 2.78
CA ASN A 88 -0.08 10.96 3.16
C ASN A 88 -0.55 9.92 4.19
N HIS A 89 -1.37 10.33 5.17
CA HIS A 89 -2.00 9.40 6.12
C HIS A 89 -2.75 8.28 5.40
N GLY A 90 -3.57 8.64 4.41
CA GLY A 90 -4.31 7.68 3.59
C GLY A 90 -3.40 6.80 2.74
N LEU A 91 -2.32 7.35 2.17
CA LEU A 91 -1.34 6.55 1.41
C LEU A 91 -0.64 5.51 2.30
N ILE A 92 -0.29 5.88 3.54
CA ILE A 92 0.30 4.96 4.52
C ILE A 92 -0.72 3.89 4.93
N HIS A 93 -1.97 4.30 5.22
CA HIS A 93 -3.07 3.40 5.56
C HIS A 93 -3.23 2.30 4.50
N GLU A 94 -3.34 2.69 3.24
CA GLU A 94 -3.55 1.74 2.14
C GLU A 94 -2.33 0.85 1.90
N TYR A 95 -1.12 1.39 1.98
CA TYR A 95 0.09 0.57 1.87
C TYR A 95 0.18 -0.46 3.01
N THR A 96 -0.31 -0.11 4.20
CA THR A 96 -0.37 -1.03 5.36
C THR A 96 -1.28 -2.22 5.08
N HIS A 97 -2.42 -2.04 4.40
CA HIS A 97 -3.24 -3.17 3.94
C HIS A 97 -2.46 -4.10 3.00
N GLY A 98 -1.60 -3.53 2.15
CA GLY A 98 -0.63 -4.26 1.35
C GLY A 98 0.27 -5.15 2.18
N VAL A 99 0.96 -4.56 3.15
CA VAL A 99 1.91 -5.26 4.03
C VAL A 99 1.23 -6.38 4.80
N VAL A 100 0.14 -6.05 5.50
CA VAL A 100 -0.62 -7.00 6.31
C VAL A 100 -1.17 -8.14 5.46
N GLY A 101 -1.73 -7.83 4.29
CA GLY A 101 -2.24 -8.85 3.38
C GLY A 101 -1.15 -9.79 2.85
N ARG A 102 0.06 -9.29 2.56
CA ARG A 102 1.19 -10.14 2.16
C ARG A 102 1.62 -11.10 3.26
N TYR A 103 1.65 -10.66 4.52
CA TYR A 103 1.88 -11.58 5.65
C TYR A 103 0.80 -12.67 5.73
N LEU A 104 -0.48 -12.33 5.52
CA LEU A 104 -1.57 -13.32 5.52
C LEU A 104 -1.48 -14.33 4.37
N TRP A 105 -1.10 -13.90 3.18
CA TRP A 105 -0.84 -14.80 2.05
C TRP A 105 0.23 -15.83 2.37
N ARG A 106 1.33 -15.41 3.01
CA ARG A 106 2.45 -16.29 3.38
C ARG A 106 2.04 -17.41 4.34
N VAL A 107 1.19 -17.09 5.32
CA VAL A 107 0.67 -18.10 6.28
C VAL A 107 -0.58 -18.81 5.77
N LYS A 108 -1.01 -18.55 4.52
CA LYS A 108 -2.21 -19.12 3.88
C LYS A 108 -3.51 -18.83 4.64
N LEU A 109 -3.61 -17.64 5.25
CA LEU A 109 -4.77 -17.16 6.00
C LEU A 109 -5.43 -15.94 5.35
N HIS A 110 -5.48 -15.89 4.01
CA HIS A 110 -5.99 -14.73 3.26
C HIS A 110 -7.46 -14.37 3.57
N GLU A 111 -8.25 -15.31 4.12
CA GLU A 111 -9.63 -15.04 4.55
C GLU A 111 -9.78 -14.55 6.01
N CYS A 112 -8.66 -14.38 6.74
CA CYS A 112 -8.70 -14.10 8.17
C CYS A 112 -9.45 -12.80 8.52
N PHE A 113 -9.39 -11.79 7.63
CA PHE A 113 -10.05 -10.49 7.83
C PHE A 113 -11.44 -10.36 7.21
N ASN A 114 -12.06 -11.45 6.77
CA ASN A 114 -13.40 -11.39 6.17
C ASN A 114 -14.54 -11.27 7.19
N LYS A 115 -14.26 -11.51 8.48
CA LYS A 115 -15.23 -11.32 9.57
C LYS A 115 -15.15 -9.90 10.12
N ARG A 116 -16.29 -9.34 10.56
CA ARG A 116 -16.42 -7.94 11.00
C ARG A 116 -15.33 -7.48 11.98
N GLU A 117 -15.09 -8.22 13.05
CA GLU A 117 -14.09 -7.86 14.07
C GLU A 117 -12.68 -7.88 13.48
N ALA A 118 -12.36 -8.94 12.73
CA ALA A 118 -11.07 -9.10 12.08
C ALA A 118 -10.83 -7.99 11.04
N SER A 119 -11.82 -7.68 10.18
CA SER A 119 -11.77 -6.54 9.27
C SER A 119 -11.51 -5.23 10.01
N SER A 120 -12.18 -5.00 11.14
CA SER A 120 -11.97 -3.78 11.94
C SER A 120 -10.56 -3.71 12.53
N ILE A 121 -9.96 -4.85 12.89
CA ILE A 121 -8.56 -4.93 13.33
C ILE A 121 -7.61 -4.60 12.17
N ASN A 122 -7.89 -5.08 10.95
CA ASN A 122 -7.09 -4.74 9.76
C ASN A 122 -7.10 -3.24 9.47
N GLU A 123 -8.27 -2.60 9.47
CA GLU A 123 -8.40 -1.14 9.38
C GLU A 123 -7.67 -0.43 10.53
N GLY A 124 -7.79 -0.94 11.75
CA GLY A 124 -7.11 -0.41 12.93
C GLY A 124 -5.59 -0.48 12.84
N PHE A 125 -5.02 -1.55 12.27
CA PHE A 125 -3.59 -1.63 12.00
C PHE A 125 -3.16 -0.58 10.98
N SER A 126 -3.90 -0.42 9.88
CA SER A 126 -3.63 0.60 8.88
C SER A 126 -3.66 2.02 9.47
N GLU A 127 -4.65 2.33 10.31
CA GLU A 127 -4.72 3.60 11.03
C GLU A 127 -3.59 3.80 12.04
N PHE A 128 -3.21 2.74 12.77
CA PHE A 128 -2.11 2.79 13.73
C PHE A 128 -0.79 3.14 13.05
N PHE A 129 -0.44 2.46 11.96
CA PHE A 129 0.79 2.74 11.22
C PHE A 129 0.74 4.11 10.53
N ALA A 130 -0.40 4.49 9.95
CA ALA A 130 -0.58 5.82 9.36
C ALA A 130 -0.36 6.94 10.39
N SER A 131 -0.93 6.79 11.58
CA SER A 131 -0.74 7.75 12.68
C SER A 131 0.68 7.75 13.23
N SER A 132 1.33 6.58 13.29
CA SER A 132 2.69 6.44 13.84
C SER A 132 3.78 6.96 12.91
N LEU A 133 3.57 6.86 11.60
CA LEU A 133 4.53 7.30 10.57
C LEU A 133 4.27 8.74 10.09
N THR A 134 3.13 9.32 10.43
CA THR A 134 2.87 10.74 10.19
C THR A 134 3.50 11.55 11.33
N PHE A 135 4.58 12.26 11.03
CA PHE A 135 5.19 13.16 12.00
C PHE A 135 4.29 14.38 12.21
N HIS A 136 3.95 14.64 13.46
CA HIS A 136 3.37 15.91 13.90
C HIS A 136 4.49 16.75 14.52
N GLU A 137 4.62 17.99 14.05
CA GLU A 137 5.45 19.01 14.71
C GLU A 137 4.86 19.44 16.06
#